data_AF-A0A661BXA6-F1
#
_entry.id   AF-A0A661BXA6-F1
#
_cell.length_a   1.000
_cell.length_b   1.000
_cell.length_c   1.000
_cell.angle_alpha   90.00
_cell.angle_beta   90.00
_cell.angle_gamma   90.00
#
_symmetry.space_group_name_H-M   'P 1'
#
loop_
_entity.id
_entity.type
_entity.pdbx_description
1 polymer ?
#
loop_
_entity_poly.entity_id
_entity_poly.type
_entity_poly.pdbx_seq_one_letter_code
_entity_poly.pdbx_strand_id
1 'polypeptide(L)'
;MTNLLKNSALASFFGLMVTLICWITLAEHGEHYPTSAWLLIALTPLLFPMRGILYGKPYTYAWTGFLMLIYFAHGVGEMYSANTFNIYASLEVLFSVSFFVTSIAFIRVNARDKKQS
;
A
#
# COMPACT_ATOMS: atom_id res chain seq x y z
N MET A 1 4.17 -21.49 5.00
CA MET A 1 4.43 -20.17 5.61
C MET A 1 4.41 -19.03 4.59
N THR A 2 5.15 -19.16 3.48
CA THR A 2 5.25 -18.15 2.41
C THR A 2 3.90 -17.73 1.82
N ASN A 3 2.98 -18.67 1.58
CA ASN A 3 1.65 -18.36 1.01
C ASN A 3 0.79 -17.46 1.92
N LEU A 4 0.84 -17.65 3.24
CA LEU A 4 0.10 -16.79 4.18
C LEU A 4 0.62 -15.35 4.12
N LEU A 5 1.94 -15.18 4.14
CA LEU A 5 2.59 -13.86 4.01
C LEU A 5 2.28 -13.21 2.67
N LYS A 6 2.26 -13.98 1.56
CA LYS A 6 1.84 -13.45 0.26
C LYS A 6 0.41 -12.96 0.32
N ASN A 7 -0.52 -13.74 0.85
CA ASN A 7 -1.94 -13.39 0.91
C ASN A 7 -2.19 -12.15 1.80
N SER A 8 -1.54 -12.05 2.96
CA SER A 8 -1.62 -10.88 3.83
C SER A 8 -1.06 -9.62 3.18
N ALA A 9 0.05 -9.74 2.45
CA ALA A 9 0.61 -8.62 1.68
C ALA A 9 -0.33 -8.21 0.54
N LEU A 10 -0.89 -9.16 -0.22
CA LEU A 10 -1.88 -8.85 -1.25
C LEU A 10 -3.11 -8.15 -0.65
N ALA A 11 -3.65 -8.67 0.46
CA ALA A 11 -4.80 -8.08 1.12
C ALA A 11 -4.53 -6.64 1.57
N SER A 12 -3.35 -6.39 2.14
CA SER A 12 -2.95 -5.03 2.55
C SER A 12 -2.73 -4.11 1.36
N PHE A 13 -2.14 -4.61 0.29
CA PHE A 13 -1.91 -3.89 -0.95
C PHE A 13 -3.22 -3.44 -1.61
N PHE A 14 -4.16 -4.38 -1.78
CA PHE A 14 -5.49 -4.08 -2.33
C PHE A 14 -6.31 -3.22 -1.37
N GLY A 15 -6.20 -3.44 -0.07
CA GLY A 15 -6.81 -2.59 0.96
C GLY A 15 -6.39 -1.13 0.80
N LEU A 16 -5.08 -0.87 0.70
CA LEU A 16 -4.56 0.48 0.46
C LEU A 16 -5.07 1.07 -0.85
N MET A 17 -5.08 0.28 -1.93
CA MET A 17 -5.58 0.74 -3.23
C MET A 17 -7.07 1.12 -3.18
N VAL A 18 -7.90 0.31 -2.52
CA VAL A 18 -9.33 0.62 -2.32
C VAL A 18 -9.50 1.83 -1.43
N THR A 19 -8.73 1.96 -0.36
CA THR A 19 -8.76 3.14 0.52
C THR A 19 -8.42 4.42 -0.25
N LEU A 20 -7.40 4.41 -1.11
CA LEU A 20 -7.04 5.56 -1.95
C LEU A 20 -8.15 5.92 -2.93
N ILE A 21 -8.75 4.92 -3.60
CA ILE A 21 -9.88 5.15 -4.51
C ILE A 21 -11.05 5.78 -3.74
N CYS A 22 -11.46 5.16 -2.64
CA CYS A 22 -12.54 5.65 -1.81
C CYS A 22 -12.27 7.06 -1.29
N TRP A 23 -11.05 7.35 -0.84
CA TRP A 23 -10.67 8.70 -0.41
C TRP A 23 -10.85 9.68 -1.55
N ILE A 24 -10.24 9.44 -2.72
CA ILE A 24 -10.27 10.37 -3.86
C ILE A 24 -11.68 10.56 -4.42
N THR A 25 -12.53 9.53 -4.44
CA THR A 25 -13.88 9.61 -5.04
C THR A 25 -15.00 9.96 -4.08
N LEU A 26 -14.91 9.56 -2.81
CA LEU A 26 -15.98 9.69 -1.83
C LEU A 26 -15.74 10.79 -0.80
N ALA A 27 -14.48 11.19 -0.56
CA ALA A 27 -14.24 12.32 0.32
C ALA A 27 -14.70 13.63 -0.33
N GLU A 28 -15.19 14.55 0.48
CA GLU A 28 -15.61 15.88 0.02
C GLU A 28 -14.37 16.67 -0.41
N HIS A 29 -14.25 16.91 -1.71
CA HIS A 29 -13.23 17.77 -2.30
C HIS A 29 -13.89 19.02 -2.90
N GLY A 30 -13.14 20.11 -3.04
CA GLY A 30 -13.65 21.36 -3.63
C GLY A 30 -14.14 21.19 -5.08
N GLU A 31 -14.96 22.14 -5.55
CA GLU A 31 -15.66 22.08 -6.86
C GLU A 31 -14.77 21.82 -8.08
N HIS A 32 -13.47 22.15 -8.01
CA HIS A 32 -12.51 21.99 -9.09
C HIS A 32 -11.43 20.92 -8.83
N TYR A 33 -11.68 19.98 -7.93
CA TYR A 33 -10.72 18.93 -7.65
C TYR A 33 -10.65 17.93 -8.82
N PRO A 34 -9.48 17.75 -9.47
CA PRO A 34 -9.36 16.87 -10.63
C PRO A 34 -9.25 15.41 -10.16
N THR A 35 -10.37 14.82 -9.74
CA THR A 35 -10.48 13.45 -9.19
C THR A 35 -9.79 12.41 -10.08
N SER A 36 -10.00 12.49 -11.40
CA SER A 36 -9.41 11.55 -12.37
C SER A 36 -7.89 11.67 -12.46
N ALA A 37 -7.34 12.88 -12.39
CA ALA A 37 -5.89 13.10 -12.44
C ALA A 37 -5.22 12.54 -11.17
N TRP A 38 -5.82 12.80 -9.99
CA TRP A 38 -5.31 12.28 -8.72
C TRP A 38 -5.37 10.76 -8.63
N LEU A 39 -6.44 10.13 -9.12
CA LEU A 39 -6.51 8.68 -9.24
C LEU A 39 -5.39 8.12 -10.11
N LEU A 40 -5.14 8.73 -11.26
CA LEU A 40 -4.06 8.26 -12.14
C LEU A 40 -2.70 8.42 -11.47
N ILE A 41 -2.44 9.54 -10.80
CA ILE A 41 -1.16 9.79 -10.13
C ILE A 41 -0.95 8.82 -8.95
N ALA A 42 -1.99 8.53 -8.16
CA ALA A 42 -1.89 7.64 -7.01
C ALA A 42 -1.87 6.14 -7.42
N LEU A 43 -2.69 5.73 -8.38
CA LEU A 43 -2.76 4.31 -8.77
C LEU A 43 -1.63 3.89 -9.70
N THR A 44 -1.14 4.76 -10.60
CA THR A 44 -0.13 4.38 -11.59
C THR A 44 1.15 3.79 -10.97
N PRO A 45 1.74 4.39 -9.91
CA PRO A 45 2.90 3.82 -9.23
C PRO A 45 2.58 2.47 -8.58
N LEU A 46 1.35 2.27 -8.11
CA LEU A 46 0.88 1.04 -7.46
C LEU A 46 0.66 -0.09 -8.49
N LEU A 47 0.21 0.22 -9.70
CA LEU A 47 -0.03 -0.78 -10.74
C LEU A 47 1.27 -1.46 -11.22
N PHE A 48 2.40 -0.75 -11.18
CA PHE A 48 3.71 -1.28 -11.58
C PHE A 48 4.17 -2.51 -10.76
N PRO A 49 4.21 -2.46 -9.41
CA PRO A 49 4.59 -3.60 -8.58
C PRO A 49 3.53 -4.70 -8.49
N MET A 50 2.27 -4.41 -8.83
CA MET A 50 1.16 -5.38 -8.70
C MET A 50 1.48 -6.73 -9.36
N ARG A 51 2.00 -6.72 -10.59
CA ARG A 51 2.41 -7.94 -11.29
C ARG A 51 3.47 -8.70 -10.51
N GLY A 52 4.52 -8.01 -10.06
CA GLY A 52 5.64 -8.67 -9.36
C GLY A 52 5.28 -9.22 -7.99
N ILE A 53 4.31 -8.63 -7.29
CA ILE A 53 3.75 -9.14 -6.02
C ILE A 53 2.99 -10.44 -6.26
N LEU A 54 2.11 -10.47 -7.28
CA LEU A 54 1.38 -11.69 -7.66
C LEU A 54 2.34 -12.87 -7.96
N TYR A 55 3.39 -12.60 -8.74
CA TYR A 55 4.42 -13.61 -9.04
C TYR A 55 5.34 -13.95 -7.87
N GLY A 56 5.22 -13.29 -6.71
CA GLY A 56 6.00 -13.64 -5.52
C GLY A 56 7.48 -13.26 -5.59
N LYS A 57 7.87 -12.31 -6.45
CA LYS A 57 9.29 -11.94 -6.60
C LYS A 57 9.74 -11.12 -5.39
N PRO A 58 10.68 -11.59 -4.56
CA PRO A 58 11.08 -10.92 -3.31
C PRO A 58 11.60 -9.50 -3.52
N TYR A 59 12.26 -9.24 -4.66
CA TYR A 59 12.69 -7.89 -5.05
C TYR A 59 11.51 -6.90 -5.16
N THR A 60 10.38 -7.33 -5.72
CA THR A 60 9.18 -6.49 -5.83
C THR A 60 8.58 -6.18 -4.46
N TYR A 61 8.60 -7.15 -3.53
CA TYR A 61 8.13 -6.92 -2.16
C TYR A 61 8.99 -5.85 -1.46
N ALA A 62 10.31 -5.88 -1.64
CA ALA A 62 11.21 -4.88 -1.07
C ALA A 62 10.93 -3.49 -1.66
N TRP A 63 10.88 -3.40 -2.99
CA TRP A 63 10.64 -2.15 -3.70
C TRP A 63 9.27 -1.55 -3.36
N THR A 64 8.23 -2.39 -3.32
CA THR A 64 6.89 -1.93 -2.92
C THR A 64 6.84 -1.54 -1.45
N GLY A 65 7.61 -2.20 -0.57
CA GLY A 65 7.73 -1.79 0.82
C GLY A 65 8.21 -0.34 0.95
N PHE A 66 9.20 0.07 0.16
CA PHE A 66 9.63 1.48 0.11
C PHE A 66 8.54 2.40 -0.44
N LEU A 67 7.84 1.97 -1.50
CA LEU A 67 6.71 2.71 -2.05
C LEU A 67 5.60 2.93 -1.00
N MET A 68 5.32 1.94 -0.15
CA MET A 68 4.33 2.05 0.93
C MET A 68 4.69 3.09 1.99
N LEU A 69 5.97 3.40 2.19
CA LEU A 69 6.39 4.47 3.11
C LEU A 69 5.92 5.85 2.63
N ILE A 70 5.82 6.05 1.32
CA ILE A 70 5.32 7.30 0.73
C ILE A 70 3.83 7.47 1.05
N TYR A 71 3.03 6.41 0.88
CA TYR A 71 1.61 6.40 1.23
C TYR A 71 1.39 6.50 2.74
N PHE A 72 2.25 5.87 3.55
CA PHE A 72 2.25 6.06 4.99
C PHE A 72 2.46 7.53 5.37
N ALA A 73 3.46 8.19 4.79
CA ALA A 73 3.73 9.60 5.05
C ALA A 73 2.56 10.50 4.61
N HIS A 74 1.94 10.19 3.47
CA HIS A 74 0.74 10.86 2.99
C HIS A 74 -0.43 10.71 3.98
N GLY A 75 -0.78 9.47 4.37
CA GLY A 75 -1.85 9.20 5.34
C GLY A 75 -1.60 9.84 6.71
N VAL A 76 -0.35 9.85 7.20
CA VAL A 76 0.00 10.55 8.45
C VAL A 76 -0.15 12.07 8.29
N GLY A 77 0.26 12.63 7.15
CA GLY A 77 0.08 14.06 6.85
C GLY A 77 -1.39 14.46 6.85
N GLU A 78 -2.24 13.65 6.20
CA GLU A 78 -3.69 13.83 6.19
C GLU A 78 -4.30 13.68 7.59
N MET A 79 -3.86 12.70 8.39
CA MET A 79 -4.31 12.57 9.79
C MET A 79 -3.94 13.80 10.63
N TYR A 80 -2.77 14.39 10.40
CA TYR A 80 -2.32 15.57 11.14
C TYR A 80 -3.03 16.86 10.69
N SER A 81 -3.33 16.97 9.40
CA SER A 81 -4.05 18.13 8.84
C SER A 81 -5.56 18.09 9.11
N ALA A 82 -6.12 16.91 9.39
CA ALA A 82 -7.55 16.76 9.64
C ALA A 82 -7.91 17.28 11.04
N ASN A 83 -8.88 18.20 11.10
CA ASN A 83 -9.41 18.73 12.36
C ASN A 83 -10.27 17.70 13.14
N THR A 84 -10.70 16.64 12.45
CA THR A 84 -11.55 15.56 12.96
C THR A 84 -11.01 14.20 12.50
N PHE A 85 -11.52 13.12 13.09
CA PHE A 85 -11.08 11.76 12.74
C PHE A 85 -11.32 11.44 11.27
N ASN A 86 -10.23 11.31 10.51
CA ASN A 86 -10.26 10.90 9.11
C ASN A 86 -10.03 9.38 9.01
N ILE A 87 -11.11 8.65 8.71
CA ILE A 87 -11.07 7.19 8.58
C ILE A 87 -10.23 6.72 7.40
N TYR A 88 -10.20 7.49 6.30
CA TYR A 88 -9.42 7.14 5.11
C TYR A 88 -7.92 7.21 5.40
N ALA A 89 -7.48 8.29 6.02
CA ALA A 89 -6.10 8.48 6.41
C ALA A 89 -5.64 7.40 7.42
N SER A 90 -6.51 7.05 8.36
CA SER A 90 -6.25 5.97 9.33
C SER A 90 -6.11 4.59 8.66
N LEU A 91 -6.98 4.28 7.69
CA LEU A 91 -6.91 3.03 6.91
C LEU A 91 -5.67 2.98 6.02
N GLU A 92 -5.30 4.10 5.39
CA GLU A 92 -4.11 4.21 4.55
C GLU A 92 -2.84 3.90 5.37
N VAL A 93 -2.74 4.47 6.57
CA VAL A 93 -1.66 4.17 7.52
C VAL A 93 -1.67 2.71 7.94
N LEU A 94 -2.84 2.16 8.28
CA LEU A 94 -2.95 0.76 8.71
C LEU A 94 -2.49 -0.22 7.61
N PHE A 95 -2.94 -0.03 6.38
CA PHE A 95 -2.63 -0.92 5.26
C PHE A 95 -1.18 -0.77 4.78
N SER A 96 -0.65 0.46 4.74
CA SER A 96 0.76 0.70 4.37
C SER A 96 1.73 0.05 5.36
N VAL A 97 1.49 0.21 6.67
CA VAL A 97 2.30 -0.43 7.72
C VAL A 97 2.17 -1.95 7.68
N SER A 98 0.94 -2.47 7.53
CA SER A 98 0.70 -3.91 7.45
C SER A 98 1.39 -4.55 6.24
N PHE A 99 1.36 -3.88 5.08
CA PHE A 99 2.11 -4.31 3.90
C PHE A 99 3.61 -4.27 4.15
N PHE A 100 4.13 -3.19 4.74
CA PHE A 100 5.55 -3.03 5.02
C PHE A 100 6.09 -4.16 5.91
N VAL A 101 5.42 -4.45 7.03
CA VAL A 101 5.80 -5.54 7.95
C VAL A 101 5.76 -6.89 7.23
N THR A 102 4.69 -7.15 6.47
CA THR A 102 4.54 -8.41 5.74
C THR A 102 5.59 -8.56 4.65
N SER A 103 5.99 -7.46 3.98
CA SER A 103 7.03 -7.47 2.95
C SER A 103 8.39 -7.89 3.51
N ILE A 104 8.78 -7.35 4.68
CA ILE A 104 10.02 -7.70 5.36
C ILE A 104 10.00 -9.17 5.79
N ALA A 105 8.89 -9.62 6.37
CA ALA A 105 8.71 -11.01 6.76
C ALA A 105 8.82 -11.96 5.56
N PHE A 106 8.17 -11.63 4.43
CA PHE A 106 8.22 -12.41 3.20
C PHE A 106 9.65 -12.52 2.65
N ILE A 107 10.39 -11.41 2.57
CA ILE A 107 11.77 -11.39 2.08
C ILE A 107 12.66 -12.26 2.98
N ARG A 108 12.53 -12.15 4.31
CA ARG A 108 13.32 -12.92 5.27
C ARG A 108 13.07 -14.42 5.16
N VAL A 109 11.82 -14.84 5.05
CA VAL A 109 11.47 -16.26 4.89
C VAL A 109 11.98 -16.77 3.54
N ASN A 110 11.74 -16.04 2.45
CA ASN A 110 12.19 -16.43 1.13
C ASN A 110 13.73 -16.50 1.01
N ALA A 111 14.47 -15.65 1.72
CA ALA A 111 15.92 -15.70 1.77
C ALA A 111 16.45 -16.93 2.53
N ARG A 112 15.73 -17.39 3.56
CA ARG A 112 16.06 -18.63 4.29
C ARG A 112 15.83 -19.87 3.44
N ASP A 113 14.70 -19.93 2.75
CA ASP A 113 14.35 -21.06 1.86
C ASP A 113 15.41 -21.24 0.76
N LYS A 114 15.92 -20.13 0.18
CA LYS A 114 17.03 -20.18 -0.80
C LYS A 114 18.36 -20.67 -0.24
N LYS A 115 18.61 -20.55 1.07
CA LYS A 115 19.88 -20.95 1.70
C LYS A 115 19.90 -22.45 2.08
N GLN A 116 18.74 -23.11 2.03
CA GLN A 116 18.57 -24.54 2.33
C GLN A 116 18.42 -25.41 1.08
N SER A 117 18.38 -24.79 -0.10
CA SER A 117 18.45 -25.41 -1.43
C SER A 117 19.88 -25.44 -1.95
#